data_AF-A0A2D5SEC4-F1
#
_entry.id   AF-A0A2D5SEC4-F1
#
_cell.length_a   1.000
_cell.length_b   1.000
_cell.length_c   1.000
_cell.angle_alpha   90.00
_cell.angle_beta   90.00
_cell.angle_gamma   90.00
#
_symmetry.space_group_name_H-M   'P 1'
#
loop_
_entity.id
_entity.type
_entity.pdbx_description
1 polymer ?
#
loop_
_entity_poly.entity_id
_entity_poly.type
_entity_poly.pdbx_seq_one_letter_code
_entity_poly.pdbx_strand_id
1 'polypeptide(L)' 'MKASELRALPVNELEAKMTDLKEEYLRLRCGHVSRQLADVIMIKKTRRNIARLNTVLTEIQAQQSQVEG' A
#
# COMPACT_ATOMS: atom_id res chain seq x y z
N MET A 1 -1.95 8.40 3.97
CA MET A 1 -0.51 8.06 3.96
C MET A 1 0.26 9.12 3.21
N LYS A 2 1.17 9.81 3.89
CA LYS A 2 2.14 10.70 3.26
C LYS A 2 3.33 9.85 2.79
N ALA A 3 3.84 10.13 1.60
CA ALA A 3 4.96 9.37 1.02
C ALA A 3 6.24 9.51 1.85
N SER A 4 6.40 10.62 2.58
CA SER A 4 7.57 10.87 3.44
C SER A 4 7.67 9.91 4.62
N GLU A 5 6.53 9.51 5.21
CA GLU A 5 6.54 8.54 6.31
C GLU A 5 6.84 7.14 5.77
N LEU A 6 6.31 6.78 4.61
CA LEU A 6 6.57 5.48 3.98
C LEU A 6 8.06 5.30 3.61
N ARG A 7 8.74 6.36 3.17
CA ARG A 7 10.18 6.30 2.86
C ARG A 7 11.08 6.22 4.08
N ALA A 8 10.61 6.63 5.26
CA ALA A 8 11.37 6.57 6.51
C ALA A 8 11.25 5.20 7.21
N LEU A 9 10.32 4.34 6.79
CA LEU A 9 10.13 3.01 7.36
C LEU A 9 11.05 1.97 6.71
N PRO A 10 11.46 0.93 7.47
CA PRO A 10 12.22 -0.18 6.92
C PRO A 10 11.36 -1.00 5.93
N VAL A 11 12.01 -1.59 4.93
CA VAL A 11 11.38 -2.42 3.87
C VAL A 11 10.47 -3.49 4.47
N ASN A 12 10.88 -4.14 5.56
CA ASN A 12 10.10 -5.18 6.23
C ASN A 12 8.76 -4.67 6.78
N GLU A 13 8.71 -3.45 7.34
CA GLU A 13 7.45 -2.87 7.81
C GLU A 13 6.57 -2.37 6.67
N LEU A 14 7.17 -1.98 5.54
CA LEU A 14 6.43 -1.64 4.32
C LEU A 14 5.72 -2.86 3.74
N GLU A 15 6.39 -4.02 3.70
CA GLU A 15 5.80 -5.29 3.26
C GLU A 15 4.68 -5.77 4.20
N ALA A 16 4.86 -5.63 5.51
CA ALA A 16 3.83 -5.92 6.50
C ALA A 16 2.58 -5.04 6.27
N LYS A 17 2.76 -3.72 6.19
CA LYS A 17 1.66 -2.77 5.91
C LYS A 17 0.98 -3.02 4.56
N MET A 18 1.73 -3.47 3.56
CA MET A 18 1.18 -3.82 2.26
C MET A 18 0.25 -5.03 2.34
N THR A 19 0.59 -6.00 3.19
CA THR A 19 -0.23 -7.21 3.42
C THR A 19 -1.53 -6.84 4.12
N ASP A 20 -1.46 -6.04 5.18
CA ASP A 20 -2.64 -5.54 5.90
C ASP A 20 -3.60 -4.77 4.97
N LEU A 21 -3.05 -3.87 4.14
CA LEU A 21 -3.86 -3.08 3.19
C LEU A 21 -4.51 -3.94 2.11
N LYS A 22 -3.91 -5.06 1.71
CA LYS A 22 -4.51 -6.00 0.76
C LYS A 22 -5.67 -6.76 1.41
N GLU A 23 -5.53 -7.18 2.65
CA GLU A 23 -6.62 -7.81 3.41
C GLU A 23 -7.78 -6.84 3.64
N GLU A 24 -7.48 -5.59 4.00
CA GLU A 24 -8.49 -4.55 4.14
C GLU A 24 -9.19 -4.25 2.81
N TYR A 25 -8.45 -4.18 1.70
CA TYR A 25 -9.03 -4.04 0.36
C TYR A 25 -9.95 -5.21 0.02
N LEU A 26 -9.58 -6.43 0.36
CA LEU A 26 -10.41 -7.63 0.15
C LEU A 26 -11.70 -7.56 0.97
N ARG A 27 -11.61 -7.22 2.26
CA ARG A 27 -12.78 -7.00 3.12
C ARG A 27 -13.72 -5.93 2.57
N LEU A 28 -13.17 -4.77 2.18
CA LEU A 28 -13.95 -3.68 1.60
C LEU A 28 -14.63 -4.08 0.29
N ARG A 29 -13.95 -4.87 -0.55
CA ARG A 29 -14.54 -5.41 -1.78
C ARG A 29 -15.67 -6.40 -1.50
N CYS A 30 -15.48 -7.33 -0.57
CA CYS A 30 -16.50 -8.31 -0.19
C CYS A 30 -17.73 -7.61 0.43
N GLY A 31 -17.52 -6.61 1.28
CA GLY A 31 -18.60 -5.78 1.84
C GLY A 31 -19.36 -4.98 0.78
N HIS A 32 -18.67 -4.48 -0.25
CA HIS A 32 -19.30 -3.77 -1.36
C HIS A 32 -20.23 -4.66 -2.19
N VAL A 33 -19.82 -5.91 -2.44
CA VAL A 33 -20.65 -6.90 -3.13
C VAL A 33 -21.90 -7.24 -2.31
N SER A 34 -21.81 -7.19 -0.98
CA SER A 34 -22.93 -7.46 -0.06
C SER A 34 -23.98 -6.34 0.01
N ARG A 35 -23.88 -5.27 -0.80
CA ARG A 35 -24.86 -4.18 -0.94
C ARG A 35 -25.14 -3.33 0.31
N GLN A 36 -24.43 -3.56 1.42
CA GLN A 36 -24.25 -2.56 2.46
C GLN A 36 -23.32 -1.48 1.92
N LEU A 37 -23.56 -0.21 2.28
CA LEU A 37 -22.81 0.99 1.92
C LEU A 37 -21.31 0.88 2.25
N ALA A 38 -20.58 0.03 1.54
CA ALA A 38 -19.14 0.05 1.57
C ALA A 38 -18.71 1.29 0.79
N ASP A 39 -18.08 2.23 1.49
CA ASP A 39 -17.58 3.47 0.91
C ASP A 39 -16.65 3.15 -0.27
N VAL A 40 -17.15 3.29 -1.49
CA VAL A 40 -16.39 3.14 -2.74
C VAL A 40 -15.15 4.06 -2.74
N ILE A 41 -15.24 5.16 -1.99
CA ILE A 41 -14.15 6.11 -1.71
C ILE A 41 -13.01 5.42 -0.95
N MET A 42 -13.31 4.61 0.08
CA MET A 42 -12.29 3.85 0.82
C MET A 42 -11.62 2.81 -0.07
N ILE A 43 -12.37 2.07 -0.90
CA ILE A 43 -11.78 1.12 -1.86
C ILE A 43 -10.78 1.81 -2.79
N LYS A 44 -11.17 2.97 -3.35
CA LYS A 44 -10.28 3.78 -4.20
C LYS A 44 -9.07 4.31 -3.43
N LYS A 45 -9.23 4.71 -2.17
CA LYS A 45 -8.16 5.21 -1.31
C LYS A 45 -7.16 4.11 -0.95
N THR A 46 -7.63 2.94 -0.52
CA THR A 46 -6.80 1.77 -0.19
C THR A 46 -5.99 1.32 -1.40
N ARG A 47 -6.61 1.23 -2.59
CA ARG A 47 -5.91 0.92 -3.83
C ARG A 47 -4.79 1.93 -4.17
N ARG A 48 -5.04 3.23 -3.98
CA ARG A 48 -4.00 4.26 -4.17
C ARG A 48 -2.88 4.14 -3.14
N ASN A 49 -3.18 3.78 -1.90
CA ASN A 49 -2.16 3.56 -0.88
C ASN A 49 -1.26 2.37 -1.23
N ILE A 50 -1.84 1.25 -1.70
CA ILE A 50 -1.07 0.08 -2.16
C ILE A 50 -0.14 0.47 -3.32
N ALA A 51 -0.63 1.23 -4.30
CA ALA A 51 0.20 1.69 -5.42
C ALA A 51 1.38 2.54 -4.96
N ARG A 52 1.16 3.46 -3.99
CA ARG A 52 2.23 4.29 -3.43
C ARG A 52 3.28 3.48 -2.67
N LEU A 53 2.86 2.47 -1.91
CA LEU A 53 3.76 1.54 -1.23
C LEU A 53 4.66 0.80 -2.21
N ASN A 54 4.08 0.27 -3.30
CA ASN A 54 4.84 -0.38 -4.37
C ASN A 54 5.86 0.56 -5.00
N THR A 55 5.46 1.80 -5.32
CA THR A 55 6.39 2.79 -5.88
C THR A 55 7.56 3.07 -4.94
N VAL A 56 7.30 3.25 -3.64
CA VAL A 56 8.37 3.49 -2.64
C VAL A 56 9.29 2.27 -2.52
N LEU A 57 8.76 1.04 -2.52
CA LEU A 57 9.57 -0.17 -2.52
C LEU A 57 10.49 -0.24 -3.75
N THR A 58 9.96 0.08 -4.93
CA THR A 58 10.76 0.15 -6.16
C THR A 58 11.81 1.25 -6.11
N GLU A 59 11.50 2.43 -5.56
CA GLU A 59 12.47 3.51 -5.36
C GLU A 59 13.62 3.08 -4.44
N ILE A 60 13.31 2.40 -3.33
CA ILE A 60 14.31 1.88 -2.38
C ILE A 60 15.19 0.83 -3.03
N GLN A 61 14.60 -0.13 -3.75
CA GLN A 61 15.36 -1.15 -4.48
C GLN A 61 16.28 -0.54 -5.54
N ALA A 62 15.78 0.43 -6.32
CA ALA A 62 16.58 1.13 -7.32
C ALA A 62 17.74 1.92 -6.70
N GLN A 63 17.53 2.54 -5.51
CA GLN A 63 18.60 3.20 -4.76
C GLN A 63 19.63 2.20 -4.22
N GLN A 64 19.20 1.06 -3.69
CA GLN A 64 20.11 0.01 -3.22
C GLN A 64 21.00 -0.52 -4.35
N SER A 65 20.45 -0.73 -5.55
CA SER A 65 21.22 -1.16 -6.72
C SER A 65 22.21 -0.11 -7.25
N GLN A 66 22.03 1.18 -6.94
CA GLN A 66 22.96 2.24 -7.33
C GLN A 66 24.13 2.42 -6.36
N VAL A 67 24.05 1.88 -5.13
CA VAL A 67 25.10 2.01 -4.11
C VAL A 67 26.13 0.89 -4.20
N GLU A 68 25.80 -0.23 -4.86
CA GLU A 68 26.70 -1.36 -5.09
C GLU A 68 27.51 -1.29 -6.40
N GLY A 69 27.45 -0.15 -7.11
CA GLY A 69 28.13 0.09 -8.39
C GLY A 69 29.34 1.01 -8.30
#